data_AF-A0A974XBL5-F1
#
_entry.id   AF-A0A974XBL5-F1
#
_cell.length_a   1.000
_cell.length_b   1.000
_cell.length_c   1.000
_cell.angle_alpha   90.00
_cell.angle_beta   90.00
_cell.angle_gamma   90.00
#
_symmetry.space_group_name_H-M   'P 1'
#
loop_
_entity.id
_entity.type
_entity.pdbx_description
1 polymer ?
#
loop_
_entity_poly.entity_id
_entity_poly.type
_entity_poly.pdbx_seq_one_letter_code
_entity_poly.pdbx_strand_id
1 'polypeptide(L)'
;MIKTNKNSKHEQNKQLLFLTFVLLLSLILSAFIFFYVGQEELVKISYNSIQRYTFLRMFLEIFKRNIIYFVVITIFAFLGKDKFVYFAFVIFSLYFGLSMIYITKVFSEDKLYLLLNIPDYLLYFPLVFYFTHICILIAKYIKKIKKVETKRNKLDIIIIEFMKIAVIFLLIVGIYSCVYSCYIYFILN
;
A
#
# COMPACT_ATOMS: atom_id res chain seq x y z
N MET A 1 23.98 -27.71 11.09
CA MET A 1 23.63 -26.67 10.10
C MET A 1 22.11 -26.43 9.94
N ILE A 2 21.24 -26.83 10.89
CA ILE A 2 19.75 -26.78 10.74
C ILE A 2 19.08 -25.69 11.63
N LYS A 3 19.79 -25.09 12.59
CA LYS A 3 19.23 -24.07 13.51
C LYS A 3 18.99 -22.68 12.88
N THR A 4 19.59 -22.36 11.74
CA THR A 4 19.49 -21.03 11.10
C THR A 4 18.14 -20.77 10.43
N ASN A 5 17.48 -21.82 9.91
CA ASN A 5 16.25 -21.65 9.11
C ASN A 5 14.99 -21.44 9.97
N LYS A 6 14.93 -22.02 11.18
CA LYS A 6 13.82 -21.76 12.12
C LYS A 6 13.87 -20.34 12.68
N ASN A 7 15.08 -19.83 12.96
CA ASN A 7 15.25 -18.48 13.50
C ASN A 7 14.90 -17.39 12.48
N SER A 8 15.26 -17.56 11.20
CA SER A 8 14.88 -16.60 10.14
C SER A 8 13.37 -16.58 9.89
N LYS A 9 12.72 -17.75 9.86
CA LYS A 9 11.26 -17.86 9.70
C LYS A 9 10.52 -17.25 10.89
N HIS A 10 11.02 -17.44 12.11
CA HIS A 10 10.46 -16.83 13.31
C HIS A 10 10.60 -15.31 13.30
N GLU A 11 11.75 -14.76 12.87
CA GLU A 11 11.91 -13.31 12.73
C GLU A 11 10.98 -12.71 11.66
N GLN A 12 10.80 -13.39 10.53
CA GLN A 12 9.85 -12.98 9.48
C GLN A 12 8.41 -12.95 10.02
N ASN A 13 7.97 -14.02 10.68
CA ASN A 13 6.64 -14.10 11.29
C ASN A 13 6.43 -13.00 12.34
N LYS A 14 7.44 -12.69 13.16
CA LYS A 14 7.35 -11.61 14.14
C LYS A 14 7.17 -10.24 13.46
N GLN A 15 7.83 -10.01 12.33
CA GLN A 15 7.70 -8.75 11.59
C GLN A 15 6.35 -8.62 10.91
N LEU A 16 5.85 -9.71 10.31
CA LEU A 16 4.51 -9.77 9.76
C LEU A 16 3.47 -9.49 10.85
N LEU A 17 3.58 -10.15 12.01
CA LEU A 17 2.67 -9.97 13.14
C LEU A 17 2.70 -8.53 13.66
N PHE A 18 3.89 -7.93 13.76
CA PHE A 18 4.00 -6.52 14.13
C PHE A 18 3.39 -5.59 13.07
N LEU A 19 3.55 -5.88 11.77
CA LEU A 19 2.93 -5.10 10.70
C LEU A 19 1.39 -5.23 10.76
N THR A 20 0.86 -6.42 11.01
CA THR A 20 -0.58 -6.65 11.24
C THR A 20 -1.07 -5.88 12.47
N PHE A 21 -0.30 -5.85 13.56
CA PHE A 21 -0.62 -5.05 14.73
C PHE A 21 -0.66 -3.55 14.41
N VAL A 22 0.34 -3.04 13.68
CA VAL A 22 0.39 -1.65 13.22
C VAL A 22 -0.81 -1.32 12.33
N LEU A 23 -1.22 -2.25 11.46
CA LEU A 23 -2.41 -2.11 10.64
C LEU A 23 -3.66 -1.97 11.51
N LEU A 24 -3.89 -2.91 12.44
CA LEU A 24 -5.06 -2.87 13.33
C LEU A 24 -5.12 -1.56 14.12
N LEU A 25 -3.99 -1.12 14.67
CA LEU A 25 -3.90 0.13 15.41
C LEU A 25 -4.21 1.35 14.52
N SER A 26 -3.72 1.35 13.29
CA SER A 26 -4.00 2.42 12.32
C SER A 26 -5.47 2.47 11.93
N LEU A 27 -6.12 1.31 11.76
CA LEU A 27 -7.56 1.25 11.46
C LEU A 27 -8.40 1.73 12.65
N ILE A 28 -8.05 1.33 13.88
CA ILE A 28 -8.71 1.83 15.10
C ILE A 28 -8.54 3.36 15.19
N LEU A 29 -7.33 3.87 14.97
CA LEU A 29 -7.07 5.29 15.01
C LEU A 29 -7.84 6.05 13.91
N SER A 30 -8.02 5.47 12.72
CA SER A 30 -8.86 6.05 11.67
C SER A 30 -10.32 6.20 12.12
N ALA A 31 -10.86 5.23 12.86
CA ALA A 31 -12.21 5.30 13.43
C ALA A 31 -12.32 6.39 14.50
N PHE A 32 -11.30 6.54 15.36
CA PHE A 32 -11.25 7.65 16.32
C PHE A 32 -11.19 9.01 15.61
N ILE A 33 -10.32 9.17 14.61
CA ILE A 33 -10.23 10.43 13.84
C ILE A 33 -11.60 10.77 13.24
N PHE A 34 -12.26 9.81 12.60
CA PHE A 34 -13.58 10.00 12.02
C PHE A 34 -14.64 10.42 13.07
N PHE A 35 -14.63 9.78 14.25
CA PHE A 35 -15.54 10.12 15.34
C PHE A 35 -15.34 11.56 15.86
N TYR A 36 -14.09 12.00 15.99
CA TYR A 36 -13.76 13.33 16.52
C TYR A 36 -13.95 14.48 15.51
N VAL A 37 -13.70 14.25 14.22
CA VAL A 37 -13.78 15.29 13.18
C VAL A 37 -15.23 15.67 12.84
N GLY A 38 -16.22 14.90 13.32
CA GLY A 38 -17.64 15.18 13.12
C GLY A 38 -18.19 14.58 11.84
N GLN A 39 -19.48 14.25 11.85
CA GLN A 39 -20.14 13.47 10.79
C GLN A 39 -20.82 14.34 9.72
N GLU A 40 -20.59 15.64 9.67
CA GLU A 40 -21.57 16.54 9.03
C GLU A 40 -21.32 16.83 7.54
N GLU A 41 -20.13 16.53 7.00
CA GLU A 41 -19.87 16.75 5.58
C GLU A 41 -19.74 15.42 4.82
N LEU A 42 -20.88 14.90 4.35
CA LEU A 42 -20.89 13.97 3.23
C LEU A 42 -20.50 14.77 1.98
N VAL A 43 -19.23 14.68 1.57
CA VAL A 43 -18.79 15.23 0.29
C VAL A 43 -19.61 14.55 -0.81
N LYS A 44 -20.54 15.30 -1.43
CA LYS A 44 -21.29 14.81 -2.59
C LYS A 44 -20.31 14.48 -3.71
N ILE A 45 -20.26 13.22 -4.07
CA ILE A 45 -19.35 12.73 -5.10
C ILE A 45 -19.92 13.12 -6.45
N SER A 46 -19.18 13.95 -7.18
CA SER A 46 -19.61 14.39 -8.51
C SER A 46 -19.23 13.35 -9.57
N TYR A 47 -20.09 12.35 -9.78
CA TYR A 47 -19.89 11.37 -10.87
C TYR A 47 -19.81 12.03 -12.25
N ASN A 48 -20.53 13.14 -12.43
CA ASN A 48 -20.49 13.94 -13.65
C ASN A 48 -19.08 14.46 -13.97
N SER A 49 -18.23 14.68 -12.96
CA SER A 49 -16.84 15.06 -13.17
C SER A 49 -15.97 13.88 -13.60
N ILE A 50 -16.25 12.67 -13.11
CA ILE A 50 -15.53 11.43 -13.43
C ILE A 50 -15.93 10.92 -14.83
N GLN A 51 -17.21 10.98 -15.19
CA GLN A 51 -17.73 10.61 -16.51
C GLN A 51 -17.12 11.42 -17.65
N ARG A 52 -16.69 12.66 -17.39
CA ARG A 52 -16.03 13.51 -18.39
C ARG A 52 -14.57 13.14 -18.64
N TYR A 53 -14.01 12.20 -17.88
CA TYR A 53 -12.65 11.75 -18.13
C TYR A 53 -12.59 10.80 -19.34
N THR A 54 -11.66 11.09 -20.25
CA THR A 54 -11.21 10.09 -21.21
C THR A 54 -10.53 8.94 -20.47
N PHE A 55 -10.58 7.74 -21.04
CA PHE A 55 -9.93 6.56 -20.47
C PHE A 55 -8.47 6.82 -20.09
N LEU A 56 -7.69 7.45 -20.98
CA LEU A 56 -6.28 7.76 -20.73
C LEU A 56 -6.09 8.65 -19.50
N ARG A 57 -6.95 9.65 -19.31
CA ARG A 57 -6.86 10.57 -18.17
C ARG A 57 -7.22 9.87 -16.86
N MET A 58 -8.25 9.04 -16.89
CA MET A 58 -8.63 8.19 -15.75
C MET A 58 -7.49 7.25 -15.36
N PHE A 59 -6.89 6.58 -16.34
CA PHE A 59 -5.73 5.71 -16.13
C PHE A 59 -4.54 6.42 -15.51
N LEU A 60 -4.17 7.60 -16.02
CA LEU A 60 -3.02 8.34 -15.49
C LEU A 60 -3.24 8.79 -14.04
N GLU A 61 -4.44 9.24 -13.67
CA GLU A 61 -4.75 9.63 -12.29
C GLU A 61 -4.70 8.45 -11.33
N ILE A 62 -5.30 7.32 -11.72
CA ILE A 62 -5.28 6.07 -10.93
C ILE A 62 -3.86 5.54 -10.81
N PHE A 63 -3.12 5.49 -11.91
CA PHE A 63 -1.73 5.02 -11.92
C PHE A 63 -0.84 5.89 -11.04
N LYS A 64 -0.95 7.21 -11.16
CA LYS A 64 -0.22 8.18 -10.32
C LYS A 64 -0.51 7.95 -8.84
N ARG A 65 -1.78 7.86 -8.45
CA ARG A 65 -2.19 7.58 -7.07
C ARG A 65 -1.57 6.27 -6.56
N ASN A 66 -1.62 5.23 -7.38
CA ASN A 66 -1.24 3.89 -6.96
C ASN A 66 0.29 3.67 -6.95
N ILE A 67 1.05 4.34 -7.81
CA ILE A 67 2.51 4.14 -7.93
C ILE A 67 3.31 4.91 -6.87
N ILE A 68 2.82 6.06 -6.42
CA ILE A 68 3.54 6.95 -5.49
C ILE A 68 3.95 6.21 -4.22
N TYR A 69 3.01 5.45 -3.61
CA TYR A 69 3.31 4.71 -2.39
C TYR A 69 4.46 3.70 -2.61
N PHE A 70 4.39 2.92 -3.68
CA PHE A 70 5.38 1.89 -4.01
C PHE A 70 6.77 2.49 -4.23
N VAL A 71 6.85 3.61 -4.95
CA VAL A 71 8.12 4.33 -5.17
C VAL A 71 8.72 4.81 -3.85
N VAL A 72 7.92 5.46 -3.01
CA VAL A 72 8.37 6.02 -1.73
C VAL A 72 8.90 4.93 -0.80
N ILE A 73 8.17 3.83 -0.62
CA ILE A 73 8.61 2.75 0.28
C ILE A 73 9.80 1.98 -0.27
N THR A 74 9.93 1.86 -1.60
CA THR A 74 11.11 1.26 -2.25
C THR A 74 12.36 2.07 -1.93
N ILE A 75 12.27 3.41 -2.02
CA ILE A 75 13.38 4.31 -1.67
C ILE A 75 13.76 4.15 -0.19
N PHE A 76 12.78 4.14 0.73
CA PHE A 76 13.08 3.94 2.15
C PHE A 76 13.67 2.57 2.45
N ALA A 77 13.21 1.53 1.77
CA ALA A 77 13.76 0.18 1.89
C ALA A 77 15.22 0.13 1.42
N PHE A 78 15.51 0.70 0.25
CA PHE A 78 16.86 0.78 -0.32
C PHE A 78 17.83 1.54 0.61
N LEU A 79 17.37 2.62 1.25
CA LEU A 79 18.18 3.37 2.21
C LEU A 79 18.42 2.59 3.52
N GLY A 80 17.73 1.48 3.76
CA GLY A 80 17.79 0.73 5.01
C GLY A 80 16.99 1.39 6.15
N LYS A 81 16.04 2.25 5.81
CA LYS A 81 15.24 3.05 6.75
C LYS A 81 13.94 2.35 7.12
N ASP A 82 14.05 1.23 7.83
CA ASP A 82 12.92 0.37 8.22
C ASP A 82 11.81 1.12 8.98
N LYS A 83 12.17 2.03 9.90
CA LYS A 83 11.20 2.87 10.63
C LYS A 83 10.37 3.78 9.71
N PHE A 84 10.96 4.30 8.63
CA PHE A 84 10.26 5.15 7.68
C PHE A 84 9.29 4.36 6.81
N VAL A 85 9.60 3.08 6.51
CA VAL A 85 8.67 2.18 5.83
C VAL A 85 7.43 1.94 6.70
N TYR A 86 7.61 1.68 8.01
CA TYR A 86 6.47 1.57 8.93
C TYR A 86 5.65 2.87 9.02
N PHE A 87 6.32 4.01 9.11
CA PHE A 87 5.64 5.30 9.19
C PHE A 87 4.80 5.60 7.93
N ALA A 88 5.36 5.36 6.74
CA ALA A 88 4.62 5.49 5.48
C ALA A 88 3.40 4.56 5.44
N PHE A 89 3.55 3.33 5.92
CA PHE A 89 2.45 2.36 6.00
C PHE A 89 1.35 2.76 6.98
N VAL A 90 1.70 3.38 8.12
CA VAL A 90 0.71 3.94 9.07
C VAL A 90 -0.11 5.03 8.40
N ILE A 91 0.54 6.00 7.74
CA ILE A 91 -0.17 7.09 7.03
C ILE A 91 -1.09 6.51 5.96
N PHE A 92 -0.60 5.58 5.16
CA PHE A 92 -1.40 4.93 4.11
C PHE A 92 -2.59 4.16 4.68
N SER A 93 -2.37 3.41 5.76
CA SER A 93 -3.43 2.64 6.44
C SER A 93 -4.47 3.54 7.10
N LEU A 94 -4.07 4.70 7.63
CA LEU A 94 -5.01 5.70 8.16
C LEU A 94 -5.89 6.28 7.07
N TYR A 95 -5.29 6.71 5.95
CA TYR A 95 -6.02 7.21 4.78
C TYR A 95 -7.02 6.17 4.29
N PHE A 96 -6.57 4.92 4.18
CA PHE A 96 -7.39 3.82 3.73
C PHE A 96 -8.52 3.45 4.71
N GLY A 97 -8.24 3.45 6.02
CA GLY A 97 -9.25 3.22 7.06
C GLY A 97 -10.33 4.30 7.07
N LEU A 98 -9.93 5.57 6.94
CA LEU A 98 -10.88 6.68 6.78
C LEU A 98 -11.75 6.48 5.54
N SER A 99 -11.16 6.15 4.40
CA SER A 99 -11.87 5.86 3.15
C SER A 99 -12.91 4.73 3.31
N MET A 100 -12.59 3.66 4.05
CA MET A 100 -13.57 2.60 4.37
C MET A 100 -14.76 3.10 5.20
N ILE A 101 -14.49 3.91 6.22
CA ILE A 101 -15.55 4.43 7.09
C ILE A 101 -16.47 5.39 6.31
N TYR A 102 -15.91 6.19 5.41
CA TYR A 102 -16.71 7.02 4.51
C TYR A 102 -17.61 6.18 3.61
N ILE A 103 -17.10 5.07 3.05
CA ILE A 103 -17.89 4.16 2.24
C ILE A 103 -19.02 3.52 3.03
N THR A 104 -18.76 3.03 4.24
CA THR A 104 -19.82 2.39 5.03
C THR A 104 -20.94 3.36 5.38
N LYS A 105 -20.62 4.64 5.57
CA LYS A 105 -21.63 5.69 5.74
C LYS A 105 -22.43 5.96 4.46
N VAL A 106 -21.73 6.14 3.34
CA VAL A 106 -22.32 6.44 2.04
C VAL A 106 -23.09 5.24 1.45
N PHE A 107 -22.79 4.02 1.88
CA PHE A 107 -23.40 2.78 1.38
C PHE A 107 -24.94 2.77 1.43
N SER A 108 -25.53 3.43 2.42
CA SER A 108 -26.99 3.54 2.54
C SER A 108 -27.63 4.43 1.45
N GLU A 109 -26.87 5.36 0.89
CA GLU A 109 -27.34 6.37 -0.06
C GLU A 109 -26.83 6.14 -1.49
N ASP A 110 -25.63 5.55 -1.66
CA ASP A 110 -24.96 5.46 -2.96
C ASP A 110 -24.17 4.16 -3.16
N LYS A 111 -24.83 3.19 -3.79
CA LYS A 111 -24.27 1.88 -4.13
C LYS A 111 -23.18 1.96 -5.19
N LEU A 112 -23.20 2.98 -6.06
CA LEU A 112 -22.21 3.14 -7.12
C LEU A 112 -20.84 3.47 -6.51
N TYR A 113 -20.83 4.32 -5.46
CA TYR A 113 -19.60 4.62 -4.74
C TYR A 113 -18.93 3.38 -4.16
N LEU A 114 -19.71 2.49 -3.54
CA LEU A 114 -19.18 1.23 -3.02
C LEU A 114 -18.56 0.41 -4.15
N LEU A 115 -19.30 0.22 -5.25
CA LEU A 115 -18.89 -0.59 -6.38
C LEU A 115 -17.56 -0.10 -6.97
N LEU A 116 -17.41 1.22 -7.10
CA LEU A 116 -16.17 1.84 -7.58
C LEU A 116 -14.98 1.56 -6.67
N ASN A 117 -15.15 1.49 -5.35
CA ASN A 117 -13.99 1.39 -4.43
C ASN A 117 -13.70 -0.05 -3.94
N ILE A 118 -14.62 -1.02 -4.07
CA ILE A 118 -14.39 -2.43 -3.68
C ILE A 118 -13.04 -3.00 -4.18
N PRO A 119 -12.62 -2.78 -5.45
CA PRO A 119 -11.36 -3.32 -5.95
C PRO A 119 -10.12 -2.81 -5.20
N ASP A 120 -10.15 -1.55 -4.75
CA ASP A 120 -9.05 -0.98 -3.97
C ASP A 120 -8.91 -1.71 -2.61
N TYR A 121 -10.02 -2.16 -2.03
CA TYR A 121 -10.01 -2.89 -0.75
C TYR A 121 -9.59 -4.35 -0.87
N LEU A 122 -10.10 -5.04 -1.89
CA LEU A 122 -9.89 -6.48 -2.04
C LEU A 122 -8.57 -6.82 -2.72
N LEU A 123 -8.07 -5.96 -3.62
CA LEU A 123 -6.90 -6.27 -4.44
C LEU A 123 -5.73 -5.35 -4.13
N TYR A 124 -5.93 -4.03 -4.22
CA TYR A 124 -4.82 -3.08 -4.11
C TYR A 124 -4.24 -3.05 -2.69
N PHE A 125 -5.09 -3.07 -1.66
CA PHE A 125 -4.63 -3.00 -0.28
C PHE A 125 -3.82 -4.23 0.18
N PRO A 126 -4.25 -5.49 -0.07
CA PRO A 126 -3.41 -6.66 0.20
C PRO A 126 -2.07 -6.62 -0.53
N LEU A 127 -2.06 -6.12 -1.77
CA LEU A 127 -0.83 -5.92 -2.54
C LEU A 127 0.12 -4.93 -1.84
N VAL A 128 -0.41 -3.79 -1.40
CA VAL A 128 0.34 -2.78 -0.65
C VAL A 128 0.88 -3.35 0.66
N PHE A 129 0.05 -4.07 1.42
CA PHE A 129 0.44 -4.70 2.68
C PHE A 129 1.61 -5.67 2.47
N TYR A 130 1.49 -6.57 1.49
CA TYR A 130 2.51 -7.57 1.21
C TYR A 130 3.82 -6.94 0.71
N PHE A 131 3.74 -5.95 -0.18
CA PHE A 131 4.92 -5.25 -0.66
C PHE A 131 5.62 -4.45 0.46
N THR A 132 4.85 -3.85 1.35
CA THR A 132 5.39 -3.17 2.55
C THR A 132 6.14 -4.15 3.45
N HIS A 133 5.61 -5.36 3.67
CA HIS A 133 6.29 -6.40 4.44
C HIS A 133 7.65 -6.78 3.82
N ILE A 134 7.70 -6.95 2.49
CA ILE A 134 8.96 -7.19 1.76
C ILE A 134 9.94 -6.03 1.95
N CYS A 135 9.48 -4.79 1.80
CA CYS A 135 10.29 -3.59 1.99
C CYS A 135 10.89 -3.49 3.39
N ILE A 136 10.14 -3.84 4.44
CA ILE A 136 10.63 -3.86 5.84
C ILE A 136 11.75 -4.89 6.02
N LEU A 137 11.56 -6.11 5.50
CA LEU A 137 12.56 -7.17 5.59
C LEU A 137 13.88 -6.73 4.96
N ILE A 138 13.79 -6.15 3.77
CA ILE A 138 14.95 -5.70 3.00
C ILE A 138 15.62 -4.50 3.66
N ALA A 139 14.84 -3.53 4.16
CA ALA A 139 15.37 -2.38 4.89
C ALA A 139 16.20 -2.81 6.11
N LYS A 140 15.67 -3.74 6.92
CA LYS A 140 16.38 -4.28 8.09
C LYS A 140 17.63 -5.03 7.70
N TYR A 141 17.57 -5.80 6.62
CA TYR A 141 18.68 -6.58 6.14
C TYR A 141 19.83 -5.68 5.62
N ILE A 142 19.51 -4.69 4.78
CA ILE A 142 20.46 -3.66 4.30
C ILE A 142 21.09 -2.93 5.49
N LYS A 143 20.27 -2.50 6.47
CA LYS A 143 20.75 -1.83 7.69
C LYS A 143 21.71 -2.71 8.50
N LYS A 144 21.46 -4.03 8.58
CA LYS A 144 22.32 -4.99 9.29
C LYS A 144 23.65 -5.19 8.57
N ILE A 145 23.66 -5.29 7.25
CA ILE A 145 24.89 -5.46 6.47
C ILE A 145 25.71 -4.16 6.42
N LYS A 146 25.08 -2.99 6.28
CA LYS A 146 25.83 -1.71 6.28
C LYS A 146 26.64 -1.49 7.56
N LYS A 147 26.24 -2.09 8.69
CA LYS A 147 27.01 -2.07 9.95
C LYS A 147 28.23 -3.01 9.95
N VAL A 148 28.30 -3.95 9.01
CA VAL A 148 29.35 -4.96 8.90
C VAL A 148 30.06 -4.73 7.56
N GLU A 149 31.03 -3.82 7.54
CA GLU A 149 31.71 -3.29 6.33
C GLU A 149 32.31 -4.35 5.40
N THR A 150 32.56 -5.56 5.88
CA THR A 150 33.28 -6.63 5.17
C THR A 150 32.47 -7.39 4.10
N LYS A 151 31.21 -7.05 3.80
CA LYS A 151 30.33 -7.85 2.90
C LYS A 151 29.69 -7.06 1.74
N ARG A 152 30.42 -6.13 1.12
CA ARG A 152 29.90 -5.26 0.03
C ARG A 152 29.31 -6.03 -1.16
N ASN A 153 30.01 -7.03 -1.70
CA ASN A 153 29.51 -7.80 -2.86
C ASN A 153 28.18 -8.54 -2.59
N LYS A 154 27.93 -8.95 -1.34
CA LYS A 154 26.66 -9.61 -0.95
C LYS A 154 25.51 -8.59 -0.88
N LEU A 155 25.80 -7.35 -0.51
CA LEU A 155 24.83 -6.26 -0.47
C LEU A 155 24.35 -5.91 -1.90
N ASP A 156 25.28 -5.85 -2.85
CA ASP A 156 24.96 -5.50 -4.25
C ASP A 156 24.02 -6.53 -4.89
N ILE A 157 24.28 -7.83 -4.70
CA ILE A 157 23.40 -8.92 -5.19
C ILE A 157 21.98 -8.75 -4.64
N ILE A 158 21.85 -8.44 -3.36
CA ILE A 158 20.54 -8.35 -2.69
C ILE A 158 19.78 -7.10 -3.13
N ILE A 159 20.49 -6.00 -3.37
CA ILE A 159 19.91 -4.80 -3.95
C ILE A 159 19.39 -5.10 -5.36
N ILE A 160 20.17 -5.78 -6.21
CA ILE A 160 19.77 -6.12 -7.57
C ILE A 160 18.51 -7.00 -7.56
N GLU A 161 18.49 -8.04 -6.73
CA GLU A 161 17.33 -8.92 -6.59
C GLU A 161 16.10 -8.16 -6.04
N PHE A 162 16.29 -7.26 -5.07
CA PHE A 162 15.21 -6.40 -4.61
C PHE A 162 14.65 -5.50 -5.71
N MET A 163 15.52 -4.88 -6.52
CA MET A 163 15.09 -4.01 -7.61
C MET A 163 14.26 -4.77 -8.65
N LYS A 164 14.63 -6.02 -8.97
CA LYS A 164 13.81 -6.88 -9.84
C LYS A 164 12.42 -7.09 -9.25
N ILE A 165 12.33 -7.42 -7.96
CA ILE A 165 11.04 -7.59 -7.27
C ILE A 165 10.24 -6.29 -7.29
N ALA A 166 10.87 -5.15 -6.96
CA ALA A 166 10.20 -3.84 -6.96
C ALA A 166 9.64 -3.50 -8.34
N VAL A 167 10.38 -3.75 -9.43
CA VAL A 167 9.91 -3.56 -10.80
C VAL A 167 8.70 -4.45 -11.10
N ILE A 168 8.71 -5.71 -10.68
CA ILE A 168 7.55 -6.61 -10.84
C ILE A 168 6.32 -6.03 -10.13
N PHE A 169 6.46 -5.55 -8.90
CA PHE A 169 5.34 -4.92 -8.19
C PHE A 169 4.84 -3.64 -8.88
N LEU A 170 5.74 -2.81 -9.42
CA LEU A 170 5.36 -1.63 -10.20
C LEU A 170 4.59 -2.02 -11.48
N LEU A 171 4.97 -3.10 -12.15
CA LEU A 171 4.23 -3.64 -13.29
C LEU A 171 2.84 -4.15 -12.87
N ILE A 172 2.74 -4.87 -11.74
CA ILE A 172 1.46 -5.32 -11.19
C ILE A 172 0.56 -4.11 -10.90
N VAL A 173 1.09 -3.04 -10.31
CA VAL A 173 0.35 -1.79 -10.06
C VAL A 173 -0.08 -1.12 -11.36
N GLY A 174 0.74 -1.15 -12.41
CA GLY A 174 0.39 -0.68 -13.74
C GLY A 174 -0.78 -1.46 -14.35
N ILE A 175 -0.71 -2.79 -14.30
CA ILE A 175 -1.79 -3.68 -14.77
C ILE A 175 -3.06 -3.43 -13.96
N TYR A 176 -2.97 -3.39 -12.64
CA TYR A 176 -4.10 -3.09 -11.76
C TYR A 176 -4.75 -1.75 -12.15
N SER A 177 -3.95 -0.70 -12.34
CA SER A 177 -4.46 0.62 -12.69
C SER A 177 -5.15 0.63 -14.05
N CYS A 178 -4.64 -0.13 -15.02
CA CYS A 178 -5.28 -0.29 -16.33
C CYS A 178 -6.62 -1.00 -16.21
N VAL A 179 -6.65 -2.18 -15.58
CA VAL A 179 -7.88 -2.98 -15.37
C VAL A 179 -8.92 -2.19 -14.58
N TYR A 180 -8.50 -1.49 -13.52
CA TYR A 180 -9.38 -0.69 -12.70
C TYR A 180 -9.94 0.53 -13.45
N SER A 181 -9.16 1.13 -14.35
CA SER A 181 -9.65 2.19 -15.24
C SER A 181 -10.68 1.66 -16.24
N CYS A 182 -10.45 0.47 -16.83
CA CYS A 182 -11.43 -0.18 -17.70
C CYS A 182 -12.73 -0.48 -16.94
N TYR A 183 -12.60 -0.97 -15.72
CA TYR A 183 -13.72 -1.25 -14.82
C TYR A 183 -14.55 0.00 -14.55
N ILE A 184 -13.92 1.09 -14.10
CA ILE A 184 -14.62 2.36 -13.85
C ILE A 184 -15.25 2.91 -15.13
N TYR A 185 -14.53 2.88 -16.26
CA TYR A 185 -15.03 3.37 -17.53
C TYR A 185 -16.28 2.63 -18.01
N PHE A 186 -16.36 1.31 -17.79
CA PHE A 186 -17.52 0.50 -18.15
C PHE A 186 -18.70 0.68 -17.20
N ILE A 187 -18.46 1.02 -15.93
CA ILE A 187 -19.54 1.25 -14.96
C ILE A 187 -20.19 2.63 -15.13
N LEU A 188 -19.40 3.62 -15.55
CA LEU A 188 -19.82 5.01 -15.63
C LEU A 188 -20.38 5.43 -16.99
N ASN A 189 -20.13 4.66 -18.06
CA ASN A 189 -20.63 4.89 -19.42
C ASN A 189 -21.54 3.74 -19.85
#